data_AF-Q4SZG7-F1
#
_entry.id   AF-Q4SZG7-F1
#
_cell.length_a   1.000
_cell.length_b   1.000
_cell.length_c   1.000
_cell.angle_alpha   90.00
_cell.angle_beta   90.00
_cell.angle_gamma   90.00
#
_symmetry.space_group_name_H-M   'P 1'
#
loop_
_entity.id
_entity.type
_entity.pdbx_description
1 polymer ?
#
loop_
_entity_poly.entity_id
_entity_poly.type
_entity_poly.pdbx_seq_one_letter_code
_entity_poly.pdbx_strand_id
1 'polypeptide(L)'
;MVKDDLHKTDVTSTKPSGTADAQTQTEAPEEPAGPEQTQTPESRNGAERELDFLQWKKLCFEDEPDTWQKNLYGADADRLPTHLRAFSSLAEYKLVRKTYVQLLHSDYYWRSMTMEEAHRALAHAQLGAFLIRDSGQPDVFFTLSYQSEDGPTSIRIQLNNLLFSLCGSHRTFASLFSLLAYYTRSSCKLTTPYRQQRPERLKQMCRRALIRTHGAENINTIPGLSKLKDYVHAYPYCI
;
A
#
# COMPACT_ATOMS: atom_id res chain seq x y z
N MET A 1 -18.55 -33.45 50.83
CA MET A 1 -19.38 -34.65 50.61
C MET A 1 -19.74 -34.65 49.13
N VAL A 2 -19.05 -35.45 48.30
CA VAL A 2 -19.51 -36.78 47.81
C VAL A 2 -20.68 -36.56 46.83
N LYS A 3 -20.62 -36.86 45.52
CA LYS A 3 -20.09 -38.05 44.85
C LYS A 3 -20.00 -37.85 43.32
N ASP A 4 -19.02 -38.50 42.71
CA ASP A 4 -18.98 -38.94 41.31
C ASP A 4 -20.13 -39.92 40.98
N ASP A 5 -20.50 -40.09 39.69
CA ASP A 5 -20.22 -41.34 38.97
C ASP A 5 -20.80 -41.41 37.52
N LEU A 6 -20.04 -42.15 36.71
CA LEU A 6 -20.15 -42.50 35.30
C LEU A 6 -21.40 -43.33 34.91
N HIS A 7 -21.73 -43.34 33.60
CA HIS A 7 -21.58 -44.49 32.66
C HIS A 7 -22.43 -44.28 31.38
N LYS A 8 -21.82 -44.27 30.18
CA LYS A 8 -21.49 -45.43 29.29
C LYS A 8 -22.61 -45.69 28.27
N THR A 9 -22.29 -45.54 26.98
CA THR A 9 -22.36 -46.64 26.00
C THR A 9 -21.73 -46.22 24.67
N ASP A 10 -20.80 -47.07 24.26
CA ASP A 10 -20.05 -47.11 23.02
C ASP A 10 -20.78 -48.02 22.03
N VAL A 11 -20.18 -48.21 20.84
CA VAL A 11 -20.39 -49.27 19.83
C VAL A 11 -21.20 -48.86 18.60
N THR A 12 -20.81 -49.09 17.33
CA THR A 12 -19.54 -49.34 16.59
C THR A 12 -19.94 -49.36 15.10
N SER A 13 -18.97 -49.13 14.20
CA SER A 13 -18.86 -49.81 12.88
C SER A 13 -19.79 -49.34 11.74
N THR A 14 -19.43 -49.30 10.45
CA THR A 14 -18.28 -49.78 9.65
C THR A 14 -18.35 -49.12 8.25
N LYS A 15 -17.19 -48.87 7.63
CA LYS A 15 -16.95 -48.67 6.16
C LYS A 15 -16.92 -50.07 5.47
N PRO A 16 -16.61 -50.31 4.16
CA PRO A 16 -16.40 -49.46 2.95
C PRO A 16 -16.93 -50.10 1.60
N SER A 17 -16.37 -49.65 0.45
CA SER A 17 -16.29 -50.25 -0.92
C SER A 17 -17.39 -49.89 -1.92
N GLY A 18 -17.17 -49.69 -3.24
CA GLY A 18 -16.00 -49.72 -4.12
C GLY A 18 -16.39 -49.48 -5.61
N THR A 19 -15.57 -48.70 -6.33
CA THR A 19 -15.08 -48.71 -7.74
C THR A 19 -15.85 -49.17 -9.01
N ALA A 20 -15.48 -48.45 -10.12
CA ALA A 20 -15.37 -48.81 -11.57
C ALA A 20 -16.63 -48.65 -12.46
N ASP A 21 -16.62 -48.27 -13.75
CA ASP A 21 -15.71 -47.71 -14.77
C ASP A 21 -16.58 -47.50 -16.04
N ALA A 22 -16.24 -46.57 -16.96
CA ALA A 22 -16.39 -46.72 -18.43
C ALA A 22 -16.08 -45.43 -19.22
N GLN A 23 -15.17 -45.57 -20.19
CA GLN A 23 -14.79 -44.61 -21.26
C GLN A 23 -15.76 -44.69 -22.46
N THR A 24 -15.79 -43.66 -23.33
CA THR A 24 -15.68 -43.77 -24.82
C THR A 24 -15.55 -42.36 -25.47
N GLN A 25 -14.82 -42.32 -26.59
CA GLN A 25 -14.31 -41.20 -27.41
C GLN A 25 -15.32 -40.64 -28.45
N THR A 26 -15.00 -39.46 -29.04
CA THR A 26 -14.81 -39.19 -30.51
C THR A 26 -15.47 -37.90 -31.09
N GLU A 27 -14.61 -37.10 -31.75
CA GLU A 27 -14.78 -36.18 -32.93
C GLU A 27 -15.52 -34.81 -32.93
N ALA A 28 -14.86 -33.86 -33.62
CA ALA A 28 -15.34 -32.58 -34.16
C ALA A 28 -16.00 -32.78 -35.56
N PRO A 29 -16.69 -31.77 -36.13
CA PRO A 29 -16.03 -30.95 -37.17
C PRO A 29 -16.54 -29.49 -37.37
N GLU A 30 -15.66 -28.71 -38.00
CA GLU A 30 -15.82 -27.64 -39.03
C GLU A 30 -16.59 -26.32 -38.81
N GLU A 31 -15.91 -25.28 -39.29
CA GLU A 31 -16.24 -23.86 -39.48
C GLU A 31 -17.13 -23.63 -40.73
N PRO A 32 -17.71 -22.42 -40.94
CA PRO A 32 -17.12 -21.57 -41.99
C PRO A 32 -17.14 -20.05 -41.74
N ALA A 33 -15.98 -19.43 -42.04
CA ALA A 33 -15.74 -18.24 -42.89
C ALA A 33 -16.58 -16.94 -42.76
N GLY A 34 -15.93 -15.90 -42.18
CA GLY A 34 -15.69 -14.54 -42.73
C GLY A 34 -16.86 -13.55 -42.99
N PRO A 35 -16.61 -12.22 -43.10
CA PRO A 35 -15.33 -11.57 -43.41
C PRO A 35 -14.86 -10.44 -42.47
N GLU A 36 -13.63 -10.03 -42.76
CA GLU A 36 -12.79 -8.95 -42.22
C GLU A 36 -13.48 -7.59 -41.97
N GLN A 37 -13.12 -6.95 -40.85
CA GLN A 37 -12.77 -5.52 -40.84
C GLN A 37 -11.55 -5.26 -39.95
N THR A 38 -10.45 -4.94 -40.62
CA THR A 38 -9.21 -4.37 -40.09
C THR A 38 -9.49 -3.05 -39.39
N GLN A 39 -9.19 -2.94 -38.10
CA GLN A 39 -8.93 -1.66 -37.44
C GLN A 39 -7.70 -1.78 -36.54
N THR A 40 -6.59 -1.25 -37.05
CA THR A 40 -5.39 -0.90 -36.31
C THR A 40 -5.74 0.11 -35.22
N PRO A 41 -5.39 -0.09 -33.93
CA PRO A 41 -5.32 1.02 -33.00
C PRO A 41 -3.93 1.65 -33.14
N GLU A 42 -3.98 2.88 -33.61
CA GLU A 42 -2.92 3.84 -33.78
C GLU A 42 -1.93 3.88 -32.60
N SER A 43 -0.67 4.04 -32.97
CA SER A 43 0.42 4.44 -32.10
C SER A 43 0.10 5.77 -31.41
N ARG A 44 -0.50 5.70 -30.22
CA ARG A 44 -0.61 6.82 -29.28
C ARG A 44 -0.36 6.31 -27.88
N ASN A 45 0.90 6.12 -27.51
CA ASN A 45 1.26 5.82 -26.11
C ASN A 45 2.70 6.16 -25.72
N GLY A 46 3.46 6.86 -26.58
CA GLY A 46 4.80 7.34 -26.25
C GLY A 46 4.77 8.59 -25.36
N ALA A 47 3.99 9.59 -25.78
CA ALA A 47 3.94 10.90 -25.13
C ALA A 47 3.35 10.85 -23.71
N GLU A 48 2.31 10.05 -23.46
CA GLU A 48 1.71 9.95 -22.11
C GLU A 48 2.66 9.32 -21.08
N ARG A 49 3.47 8.35 -21.49
CA ARG A 49 4.49 7.72 -20.63
C ARG A 49 5.65 8.66 -20.33
N GLU A 50 6.03 9.46 -21.32
CA GLU A 50 7.05 10.48 -21.20
C GLU A 50 6.58 11.64 -20.31
N LEU A 51 5.29 12.00 -20.37
CA LEU A 51 4.68 12.99 -19.47
C LEU A 51 4.62 12.51 -18.02
N ASP A 52 4.28 11.25 -17.74
CA ASP A 52 4.32 10.65 -16.39
C ASP A 52 5.76 10.67 -15.84
N PHE A 53 6.76 10.39 -16.69
CA PHE A 53 8.19 10.41 -16.33
C PHE A 53 8.77 11.83 -16.18
N LEU A 54 8.32 12.80 -16.97
CA LEU A 54 8.77 14.20 -16.88
C LEU A 54 8.10 14.93 -15.71
N GLN A 55 6.83 14.67 -15.45
CA GLN A 55 6.16 15.13 -14.24
C GLN A 55 6.83 14.54 -12.98
N TRP A 56 7.32 13.29 -13.07
CA TRP A 56 8.12 12.64 -12.05
C TRP A 56 9.49 13.31 -11.84
N LYS A 57 10.24 13.61 -12.91
CA LYS A 57 11.49 14.38 -12.81
C LYS A 57 11.29 15.75 -12.16
N LYS A 58 10.16 16.41 -12.44
CA LYS A 58 9.78 17.71 -11.88
C LYS A 58 9.50 17.67 -10.37
N LEU A 59 9.06 16.51 -9.82
CA LEU A 59 8.93 16.32 -8.37
C LEU A 59 10.28 15.99 -7.70
N CYS A 60 11.27 15.52 -8.48
CA CYS A 60 12.54 14.98 -8.00
C CYS A 60 13.78 15.89 -8.15
N PHE A 61 13.73 17.05 -8.82
CA PHE A 61 14.86 18.00 -8.95
C PHE A 61 14.33 19.45 -9.03
N GLU A 62 14.93 20.51 -8.44
CA GLU A 62 16.25 20.77 -7.84
C GLU A 62 16.11 21.30 -6.40
N ASP A 63 17.08 21.02 -5.53
CA ASP A 63 17.26 21.74 -4.27
C ASP A 63 17.80 23.15 -4.64
N GLU A 64 16.94 24.18 -4.59
CA GLU A 64 17.38 25.57 -4.42
C GLU A 64 17.23 25.91 -2.93
N PRO A 65 18.32 25.78 -2.14
CA PRO A 65 18.26 25.82 -0.67
C PRO A 65 17.99 27.22 -0.07
N ASP A 66 18.10 28.30 -0.84
CA ASP A 66 18.37 29.61 -0.25
C ASP A 66 17.17 30.58 -0.16
N THR A 67 15.98 30.19 -0.61
CA THR A 67 14.84 31.13 -0.67
C THR A 67 13.89 31.09 0.54
N TRP A 68 13.86 29.98 1.29
CA TRP A 68 12.85 29.77 2.34
C TRP A 68 13.19 30.38 3.70
N GLN A 69 14.45 30.73 3.94
CA GLN A 69 14.88 31.25 5.25
C GLN A 69 14.57 32.73 5.48
N LYS A 70 14.12 33.46 4.46
CA LYS A 70 14.10 34.92 4.53
C LYS A 70 12.77 35.59 4.89
N ASN A 71 11.68 34.86 5.16
CA ASN A 71 10.37 35.52 5.40
C ASN A 71 9.53 34.93 6.55
N LEU A 72 10.14 34.57 7.68
CA LEU A 72 9.39 34.18 8.89
C LEU A 72 9.96 34.82 10.15
N TYR A 73 9.99 36.15 10.12
CA TYR A 73 10.18 37.00 11.29
C TYR A 73 8.87 37.74 11.55
N GLY A 74 8.23 37.37 12.65
CA GLY A 74 7.31 38.21 13.41
C GLY A 74 5.91 38.40 12.83
N ALA A 75 4.92 37.80 13.51
CA ALA A 75 3.52 38.22 13.59
C ALA A 75 2.50 37.82 12.51
N ASP A 76 2.85 37.03 11.47
CA ASP A 76 1.87 36.55 10.45
C ASP A 76 1.85 35.02 10.26
N ALA A 77 2.26 34.26 11.28
CA ALA A 77 2.15 32.78 11.25
C ALA A 77 0.72 32.29 11.56
N ASP A 78 -0.13 33.13 12.17
CA ASP A 78 -1.49 32.79 12.61
C ASP A 78 -2.52 32.83 11.47
N ARG A 79 -2.10 33.04 10.22
CA ARG A 79 -2.99 33.21 9.05
C ARG A 79 -2.79 32.20 7.94
N LEU A 80 -1.96 31.18 8.12
CA LEU A 80 -1.86 30.12 7.12
C LEU A 80 -3.04 29.14 7.25
N PRO A 81 -3.85 28.90 6.19
CA PRO A 81 -5.05 28.05 6.24
C PRO A 81 -4.79 26.55 6.52
N THR A 82 -3.54 26.17 6.76
CA THR A 82 -3.15 24.78 6.92
C THR A 82 -3.13 24.40 8.40
N HIS A 83 -3.81 23.33 8.76
CA HIS A 83 -3.78 22.78 10.12
C HIS A 83 -2.41 22.19 10.52
N LEU A 84 -1.42 22.25 9.64
CA LEU A 84 -0.07 21.73 9.87
C LEU A 84 0.86 22.84 10.37
N ARG A 85 1.58 22.60 11.47
CA ARG A 85 2.72 23.43 11.87
C ARG A 85 3.81 23.51 10.81
N ALA A 86 4.62 24.56 10.93
CA ALA A 86 5.91 24.64 10.27
C ALA A 86 6.83 23.48 10.69
N PHE A 87 7.65 23.01 9.77
CA PHE A 87 8.67 21.99 10.05
C PHE A 87 9.67 22.52 11.09
N SER A 88 10.00 21.70 12.09
CA SER A 88 10.97 22.04 13.14
C SER A 88 12.42 21.99 12.63
N SER A 89 12.67 21.36 11.48
CA SER A 89 14.00 21.32 10.86
C SER A 89 13.92 21.01 9.37
N LEU A 90 15.00 21.34 8.65
CA LEU A 90 15.17 20.93 7.25
C LEU A 90 15.15 19.39 7.10
N ALA A 91 15.68 18.66 8.09
CA ALA A 91 15.67 17.21 8.09
C ALA A 91 14.24 16.65 8.18
N GLU A 92 13.39 17.25 9.01
CA GLU A 92 11.97 16.87 9.11
C GLU A 92 11.23 17.14 7.78
N TYR A 93 11.44 18.31 7.18
CA TYR A 93 10.90 18.63 5.85
C TYR A 93 11.31 17.59 4.80
N LYS A 94 12.62 17.29 4.70
CA LYS A 94 13.14 16.31 3.73
C LYS A 94 12.56 14.91 3.98
N LEU A 95 12.41 14.51 5.24
CA LEU A 95 11.83 13.22 5.62
C LEU A 95 10.34 13.13 5.24
N VAL A 96 9.54 14.16 5.57
CA VAL A 96 8.11 14.20 5.26
C VAL A 96 7.89 14.27 3.75
N ARG A 97 8.64 15.11 3.03
CA ARG A 97 8.59 15.19 1.55
C ARG A 97 8.91 13.84 0.91
N LYS A 98 10.00 13.19 1.34
CA LYS A 98 10.38 11.87 0.84
C LYS A 98 9.28 10.84 1.10
N THR A 99 8.73 10.82 2.32
CA THR A 99 7.65 9.91 2.72
C THR A 99 6.41 10.13 1.86
N TYR A 100 6.02 11.38 1.63
CA TYR A 100 4.91 11.75 0.76
C TYR A 100 5.10 11.24 -0.67
N VAL A 101 6.26 11.51 -1.28
CA VAL A 101 6.58 11.05 -2.64
C VAL A 101 6.51 9.52 -2.76
N GLN A 102 7.01 8.80 -1.76
CA GLN A 102 6.91 7.34 -1.72
C GLN A 102 5.46 6.86 -1.53
N LEU A 103 4.64 7.55 -0.73
CA LEU A 103 3.23 7.22 -0.55
C LEU A 103 2.43 7.37 -1.87
N LEU A 104 2.80 8.33 -2.73
CA LEU A 104 2.20 8.46 -4.06
C LEU A 104 2.40 7.22 -4.94
N HIS A 105 3.36 6.37 -4.61
CA HIS A 105 3.64 5.13 -5.33
C HIS A 105 3.04 3.87 -4.71
N SER A 106 2.35 3.99 -3.58
CA SER A 106 1.91 2.84 -2.81
C SER A 106 0.51 2.34 -3.18
N ASP A 107 -0.27 3.16 -3.90
CA ASP A 107 -1.68 2.97 -4.28
C ASP A 107 -2.68 2.80 -3.13
N TYR A 108 -2.22 2.69 -1.89
CA TYR A 108 -3.04 2.65 -0.67
C TYR A 108 -2.98 3.96 0.13
N TYR A 109 -2.37 5.00 -0.45
CA TYR A 109 -2.43 6.36 0.09
C TYR A 109 -3.56 7.14 -0.58
N TRP A 110 -4.59 7.48 0.20
CA TRP A 110 -5.83 8.12 -0.24
C TRP A 110 -5.83 9.64 -0.10
N ARG A 111 -4.67 10.25 0.17
CA ARG A 111 -4.51 11.71 0.24
C ARG A 111 -5.56 12.32 1.18
N SER A 112 -6.28 13.34 0.75
CA SER A 112 -7.21 14.14 1.56
C SER A 112 -8.57 13.48 1.82
N MET A 113 -8.61 12.14 1.86
CA MET A 113 -9.79 11.37 2.26
C MET A 113 -10.17 11.66 3.72
N THR A 114 -11.45 11.87 4.00
CA THR A 114 -11.91 12.13 5.37
C THR A 114 -11.92 10.86 6.23
N MET A 115 -12.11 11.03 7.55
CA MET A 115 -12.24 9.87 8.44
C MET A 115 -13.49 9.05 8.10
N GLU A 116 -14.60 9.74 7.84
CA GLU A 116 -15.90 9.14 7.56
C GLU A 116 -15.87 8.39 6.23
N GLU A 117 -15.21 8.95 5.20
CA GLU A 117 -14.97 8.27 3.93
C GLU A 117 -14.15 7.00 4.13
N ALA A 118 -13.04 7.09 4.88
CA ALA A 118 -12.18 5.94 5.14
C ALA A 118 -12.92 4.84 5.90
N HIS A 119 -13.73 5.21 6.88
CA HIS A 119 -14.58 4.28 7.63
C HIS A 119 -15.62 3.61 6.72
N ARG A 120 -16.31 4.35 5.86
CA ARG A 120 -17.24 3.78 4.89
C ARG A 120 -16.56 2.82 3.92
N ALA A 121 -15.38 3.18 3.40
CA ALA A 121 -14.64 2.33 2.46
C ALA A 121 -14.16 1.01 3.10
N LEU A 122 -13.78 1.05 4.39
CA LEU A 122 -13.28 -0.10 5.12
C LEU A 122 -14.36 -0.96 5.78
N ALA A 123 -15.57 -0.44 5.98
CA ALA A 123 -16.67 -1.13 6.68
C ALA A 123 -16.97 -2.54 6.13
N HIS A 124 -16.78 -2.74 4.83
CA HIS A 124 -16.99 -4.02 4.15
C HIS A 124 -15.68 -4.67 3.66
N ALA A 125 -14.53 -4.15 4.08
CA ALA A 125 -13.24 -4.72 3.76
C ALA A 125 -12.90 -5.89 4.69
N GLN A 126 -11.91 -6.69 4.29
CA GLN A 126 -11.41 -7.78 5.12
C GLN A 126 -10.77 -7.26 6.41
N LEU A 127 -10.85 -8.04 7.49
CA LEU A 127 -10.15 -7.72 8.74
C LEU A 127 -8.65 -7.45 8.51
N GLY A 128 -8.17 -6.37 9.10
CA GLY A 128 -6.80 -5.87 8.94
C GLY A 128 -6.53 -5.14 7.63
N ALA A 129 -7.52 -5.00 6.73
CA ALA A 129 -7.36 -4.16 5.55
C ALA A 129 -7.12 -2.70 5.95
N PHE A 130 -6.17 -2.02 5.33
CA PHE A 130 -5.75 -0.70 5.77
C PHE A 130 -5.43 0.28 4.65
N LEU A 131 -5.53 1.58 4.94
CA LEU A 131 -5.14 2.66 4.05
C LEU A 131 -4.44 3.79 4.82
N ILE A 132 -3.65 4.59 4.11
CA ILE A 132 -3.04 5.82 4.62
C ILE A 132 -3.77 7.00 4.03
N ARG A 133 -3.99 8.05 4.81
CA ARG A 133 -4.59 9.31 4.36
C ARG A 133 -3.94 10.48 5.09
N ASP A 134 -4.19 11.69 4.60
CA ASP A 134 -3.82 12.91 5.31
C ASP A 134 -4.57 12.96 6.64
N SER A 135 -3.93 13.49 7.68
CA SER A 135 -4.67 13.81 8.90
C SER A 135 -5.51 15.07 8.68
N GLY A 136 -6.66 15.12 9.35
CA GLY A 136 -7.42 16.37 9.52
C GLY A 136 -7.15 17.02 10.88
N GLN A 137 -6.19 16.49 11.64
CA GLN A 137 -5.87 16.93 12.99
C GLN A 137 -4.68 17.87 12.97
N PRO A 138 -4.66 18.92 13.80
CA PRO A 138 -3.52 19.82 13.89
C PRO A 138 -2.22 19.07 14.15
N ASP A 139 -1.17 19.47 13.46
CA ASP A 139 0.21 18.98 13.65
C ASP A 139 0.43 17.48 13.42
N VAL A 140 -0.46 16.84 12.67
CA VAL A 140 -0.31 15.43 12.26
C VAL A 140 -0.36 15.33 10.74
N PHE A 141 0.70 14.81 10.12
CA PHE A 141 0.76 14.69 8.66
C PHE A 141 -0.11 13.55 8.13
N PHE A 142 -0.04 12.37 8.74
CA PHE A 142 -0.63 11.14 8.21
C PHE A 142 -1.48 10.39 9.24
N THR A 143 -2.48 9.68 8.74
CA THR A 143 -3.36 8.81 9.53
C THR A 143 -3.46 7.44 8.87
N LEU A 144 -3.36 6.40 9.69
CA LEU A 144 -3.62 5.01 9.31
C LEU A 144 -5.08 4.68 9.64
N SER A 145 -5.87 4.31 8.64
CA SER A 145 -7.21 3.77 8.84
C SER A 145 -7.21 2.29 8.50
N TYR A 146 -7.78 1.44 9.36
CA TYR A 146 -7.83 0.00 9.12
C TYR A 146 -9.10 -0.63 9.65
N GLN A 147 -9.49 -1.77 9.08
CA GLN A 147 -10.61 -2.55 9.55
C GLN A 147 -10.19 -3.41 10.75
N SER A 148 -10.73 -3.11 11.93
CA SER A 148 -10.54 -3.92 13.14
C SER A 148 -11.73 -4.85 13.38
N GLU A 149 -11.64 -5.69 14.42
CA GLU A 149 -12.74 -6.58 14.84
C GLU A 149 -13.99 -5.79 15.26
N ASP A 150 -13.79 -4.63 15.92
CA ASP A 150 -14.87 -3.73 16.34
C ASP A 150 -15.33 -2.76 15.23
N GLY A 151 -14.78 -2.90 14.02
CA GLY A 151 -15.07 -2.05 12.86
C GLY A 151 -13.92 -1.13 12.45
N PRO A 152 -14.17 -0.18 11.50
CA PRO A 152 -13.14 0.71 10.99
C PRO A 152 -12.55 1.63 12.07
N THR A 153 -11.23 1.59 12.23
CA THR A 153 -10.50 2.39 13.22
C THR A 153 -9.50 3.32 12.52
N SER A 154 -9.32 4.53 13.04
CA SER A 154 -8.29 5.48 12.57
C SER A 154 -7.28 5.78 13.67
N ILE A 155 -5.99 5.59 13.39
CA ILE A 155 -4.87 5.87 14.30
C ILE A 155 -3.94 6.89 13.65
N ARG A 156 -3.58 7.93 14.40
CA ARG A 156 -2.67 8.99 13.96
C ARG A 156 -1.22 8.47 13.90
N ILE A 157 -0.47 8.88 12.89
CA ILE A 157 0.96 8.61 12.77
C ILE A 157 1.71 9.85 13.23
N GLN A 158 2.36 9.76 14.39
CA GLN A 158 3.14 10.84 14.98
C GLN A 158 4.56 10.86 14.40
N LEU A 159 5.15 12.05 14.28
CA LEU A 159 6.54 12.25 13.89
C LEU A 159 7.24 13.08 14.96
N ASN A 160 8.07 12.42 15.77
CA ASN A 160 8.81 13.05 16.86
C ASN A 160 10.30 12.70 16.71
N ASN A 161 11.19 13.68 16.82
CA ASN A 161 12.64 13.50 16.68
C ASN A 161 13.03 12.70 15.42
N LEU A 162 12.39 12.99 14.28
CA LEU A 162 12.58 12.31 13.00
C LEU A 162 12.21 10.81 13.00
N LEU A 163 11.43 10.36 13.98
CA LEU A 163 10.93 8.99 14.08
C LEU A 163 9.41 8.94 14.01
N PHE A 164 8.89 8.02 13.22
CA PHE A 164 7.47 7.74 13.10
C PHE A 164 7.00 6.77 14.19
N SER A 165 5.83 7.03 14.77
CA SER A 165 5.15 6.12 15.70
C SER A 165 3.63 6.16 15.52
N LEU A 166 2.94 5.11 15.94
CA LEU A 166 1.49 5.16 16.08
C LEU A 166 1.13 5.85 17.40
N CYS A 167 0.11 6.71 17.39
CA CYS A 167 -0.39 7.36 18.59
C CYS A 167 -0.76 6.31 19.67
N GLY A 168 -0.18 6.45 20.87
CA GLY A 168 -0.34 5.48 21.96
C GLY A 168 0.62 4.29 21.91
N SER A 169 1.54 4.22 20.94
CA SER A 169 2.59 3.20 20.89
C SER A 169 3.95 3.77 21.32
N HIS A 170 4.73 2.96 22.03
CA HIS A 170 6.13 3.26 22.36
C HIS A 170 7.12 2.88 21.24
N ARG A 171 6.64 2.25 20.16
CA ARG A 171 7.50 1.80 19.06
C ARG A 171 7.72 2.94 18.07
N THR A 172 8.98 3.16 17.73
CA THR A 172 9.43 4.22 16.82
C THR A 172 10.18 3.63 15.64
N PHE A 173 10.09 4.32 14.49
CA PHE A 173 10.62 3.83 13.21
C PHE A 173 11.25 4.98 12.41
N ALA A 174 12.37 4.71 11.73
CA ALA A 174 13.03 5.71 10.89
C ALA A 174 12.23 6.07 9.62
N SER A 175 11.30 5.23 9.20
CA SER A 175 10.40 5.50 8.06
C SER A 175 8.98 5.02 8.32
N LEU A 176 8.01 5.69 7.71
CA LEU A 176 6.61 5.27 7.72
C LEU A 176 6.45 3.85 7.17
N PHE A 177 7.20 3.48 6.13
CA PHE A 177 7.10 2.14 5.53
C PHE A 177 7.72 1.05 6.41
N SER A 178 8.76 1.35 7.18
CA SER A 178 9.25 0.40 8.21
C SER A 178 8.25 0.21 9.34
N LEU A 179 7.50 1.26 9.71
CA LEU A 179 6.38 1.16 10.65
C LEU A 179 5.31 0.23 10.06
N LEU A 180 4.87 0.48 8.83
CA LEU A 180 3.84 -0.36 8.19
C LEU A 180 4.32 -1.80 8.04
N ALA A 181 5.54 -2.03 7.55
CA ALA A 181 6.13 -3.35 7.39
C ALA A 181 6.14 -4.13 8.71
N TYR A 182 6.38 -3.46 9.84
CA TYR A 182 6.31 -4.07 11.16
C TYR A 182 4.89 -4.51 11.52
N TYR A 183 3.90 -3.63 11.35
CA TYR A 183 2.50 -3.91 11.68
C TYR A 183 1.77 -4.79 10.67
N THR A 184 2.36 -5.07 9.51
CA THR A 184 1.86 -6.05 8.52
C THR A 184 2.47 -7.44 8.67
N ARG A 185 3.32 -7.67 9.68
CA ARG A 185 3.84 -9.02 9.98
C ARG A 185 2.72 -9.88 10.57
N SER A 186 2.86 -11.20 10.46
CA SER A 186 1.83 -12.21 10.79
C SER A 186 1.24 -12.13 12.20
N SER A 187 1.89 -11.46 13.15
CA SER A 187 1.42 -11.29 14.53
C SER A 187 0.69 -9.98 14.80
N CYS A 188 0.51 -9.13 13.78
CA CYS A 188 0.00 -7.79 13.93
C CYS A 188 -1.36 -7.61 13.27
N LYS A 189 -2.02 -6.47 13.57
CA LYS A 189 -3.41 -6.20 13.20
C LYS A 189 -3.61 -5.87 11.71
N LEU A 190 -2.56 -5.52 10.97
CA LEU A 190 -2.68 -5.13 9.56
C LEU A 190 -2.37 -6.32 8.66
N THR A 191 -3.16 -6.50 7.61
CA THR A 191 -3.04 -7.65 6.71
C THR A 191 -2.75 -7.20 5.29
N THR A 192 -3.66 -6.43 4.68
CA THR A 192 -3.59 -6.08 3.26
C THR A 192 -3.88 -4.60 3.02
N PRO A 193 -3.09 -3.91 2.18
CA PRO A 193 -3.38 -2.53 1.82
C PRO A 193 -4.63 -2.43 0.93
N TYR A 194 -5.51 -1.51 1.29
CA TYR A 194 -6.72 -1.12 0.58
C TYR A 194 -6.37 -0.09 -0.50
N ARG A 195 -6.13 -0.58 -1.71
CA ARG A 195 -5.67 0.21 -2.86
C ARG A 195 -6.83 0.89 -3.61
N GLN A 196 -6.58 2.11 -4.11
CA GLN A 196 -7.56 2.92 -4.86
C GLN A 196 -8.00 2.29 -6.19
N GLN A 197 -7.05 1.68 -6.91
CA GLN A 197 -7.28 1.09 -8.21
C GLN A 197 -7.30 -0.43 -8.08
N ARG A 198 -8.40 -1.05 -8.51
CA ARG A 198 -8.48 -2.50 -8.69
C ARG A 198 -9.00 -2.80 -10.10
N PRO A 199 -8.29 -3.63 -10.88
CA PRO A 199 -7.03 -4.35 -10.56
C PRO A 199 -5.79 -3.42 -10.48
N GLU A 200 -4.76 -3.87 -9.77
CA GLU A 200 -3.48 -3.15 -9.67
C GLU A 200 -2.74 -3.15 -11.02
N ARG A 201 -1.96 -2.10 -11.32
CA ARG A 201 -1.20 -2.05 -12.57
C ARG A 201 -0.08 -3.10 -12.54
N LEU A 202 0.13 -3.79 -13.66
CA LEU A 202 1.16 -4.82 -13.81
C LEU A 202 2.55 -4.32 -13.36
N LYS A 203 2.91 -3.06 -13.69
CA LYS A 203 4.20 -2.47 -13.27
C LYS A 203 4.41 -2.49 -11.74
N GLN A 204 3.37 -2.23 -10.96
CA GLN A 204 3.42 -2.20 -9.50
C GLN A 204 3.50 -3.61 -8.91
N MET A 205 2.72 -4.54 -9.47
CA MET A 205 2.79 -5.96 -9.11
C MET A 205 4.19 -6.54 -9.36
N CYS A 206 4.77 -6.27 -10.54
CA CYS A 206 6.13 -6.70 -10.88
C CYS A 206 7.17 -6.08 -9.94
N ARG A 207 7.08 -4.77 -9.65
CA ARG A 207 7.98 -4.10 -8.71
C ARG A 207 7.95 -4.76 -7.33
N ARG A 208 6.75 -5.02 -6.79
CA ARG A 208 6.59 -5.66 -5.47
C ARG A 208 7.13 -7.09 -5.46
N ALA A 209 6.85 -7.87 -6.50
CA ALA A 209 7.37 -9.23 -6.62
C ALA A 209 8.90 -9.24 -6.65
N LEU A 210 9.50 -8.37 -7.46
CA LEU A 210 10.94 -8.21 -7.59
C LEU A 210 11.61 -7.83 -6.26
N ILE A 211 11.07 -6.84 -5.56
CA ILE A 211 11.59 -6.41 -4.25
C ILE A 211 11.45 -7.53 -3.22
N ARG A 212 10.35 -8.29 -3.25
CA ARG A 212 10.12 -9.39 -2.31
C ARG A 212 11.11 -10.55 -2.52
N THR A 213 11.49 -10.84 -3.76
CA THR A 213 12.37 -11.97 -4.07
C THR A 213 13.86 -11.60 -4.02
N HIS A 214 14.22 -10.40 -4.49
CA HIS A 214 15.63 -10.01 -4.63
C HIS A 214 16.06 -8.86 -3.73
N GLY A 215 15.14 -8.13 -3.08
CA GLY A 215 15.47 -6.89 -2.39
C GLY A 215 15.69 -5.72 -3.36
N ALA A 216 15.52 -4.49 -2.86
CA ALA A 216 15.67 -3.29 -3.69
C ALA A 216 17.14 -2.95 -3.98
N GLU A 217 18.05 -3.37 -3.11
CA GLU A 217 19.49 -3.17 -3.17
C GLU A 217 20.16 -3.99 -4.28
N ASN A 218 19.60 -5.15 -4.62
CA ASN A 218 20.18 -6.07 -5.60
C ASN A 218 19.71 -5.81 -7.04
N ILE A 219 18.95 -4.75 -7.32
CA ILE A 219 18.42 -4.48 -8.66
C ILE A 219 19.52 -4.36 -9.74
N ASN A 220 20.71 -3.89 -9.35
CA ASN A 220 21.84 -3.72 -10.25
C ASN A 220 22.54 -5.05 -10.61
N THR A 221 22.32 -6.11 -9.83
CA THR A 221 22.94 -7.42 -10.07
C THR A 221 22.12 -8.29 -11.01
N ILE A 222 20.86 -7.92 -11.27
CA ILE A 222 19.97 -8.67 -12.16
C ILE A 222 20.16 -8.21 -13.61
N PRO A 223 20.61 -9.10 -14.52
CA PRO A 223 20.81 -8.75 -15.92
C PRO A 223 19.54 -8.19 -16.57
N GLY A 224 19.66 -7.08 -17.30
CA GLY A 224 18.55 -6.49 -18.07
C GLY A 224 17.60 -5.58 -17.30
N LEU A 225 17.68 -5.50 -15.96
CA LEU A 225 16.78 -4.67 -15.14
C LEU A 225 17.39 -3.35 -14.66
N SER A 226 18.62 -3.02 -15.05
CA SER A 226 19.30 -1.77 -14.68
C SER A 226 18.51 -0.52 -15.07
N LYS A 227 17.77 -0.56 -16.19
CA LYS A 227 16.90 0.55 -16.64
C LYS A 227 15.71 0.82 -15.70
N LEU A 228 15.33 -0.14 -14.86
CA LEU A 228 14.22 -0.01 -13.91
C LEU A 228 14.68 0.44 -12.51
N LYS A 229 15.98 0.67 -12.32
CA LYS A 229 16.57 1.03 -11.03
C LYS A 229 15.84 2.20 -10.37
N ASP A 230 15.60 3.28 -11.12
CA ASP A 230 14.95 4.48 -10.58
C ASP A 230 13.51 4.19 -10.14
N TYR A 231 12.78 3.37 -10.90
CA TYR A 231 11.42 2.97 -10.58
C TYR A 231 11.34 2.07 -9.32
N VAL A 232 12.33 1.20 -9.14
CA VAL A 232 12.44 0.34 -7.94
C VAL A 232 12.82 1.18 -6.72
N HIS A 233 13.83 2.06 -6.83
CA HIS A 233 14.27 2.90 -5.71
C HIS A 233 13.30 4.02 -5.35
N ALA A 234 12.43 4.44 -6.28
CA ALA A 234 11.36 5.37 -5.97
C ALA A 234 10.40 4.81 -4.91
N TYR A 235 10.25 3.48 -4.82
CA TYR A 235 9.45 2.82 -3.78
C TYR A 235 9.99 1.41 -3.50
N PRO A 236 10.98 1.27 -2.61
CA PRO A 236 11.70 0.03 -2.36
C PRO A 236 10.98 -0.87 -1.32
N TYR A 237 9.65 -0.97 -1.39
CA TYR A 237 8.86 -1.71 -0.43
C TYR A 237 7.95 -2.73 -1.11
N CYS A 238 7.73 -3.86 -0.44
CA CYS A 238 6.89 -4.95 -0.95
C CYS A 238 5.52 -5.08 -0.26
N ILE A 239 5.05 -3.99 0.36
CA ILE A 239 3.73 -3.86 1.00
C ILE A 239 2.64 -3.73 -0.07
#